data_AF-A0A2J7VDU3-F1
#
_entry.id   AF-A0A2J7VDU3-F1
#
_cell.length_a   1.000
_cell.length_b   1.000
_cell.length_c   1.000
_cell.angle_alpha   90.00
_cell.angle_beta   90.00
_cell.angle_gamma   90.00
#
_symmetry.space_group_name_H-M   'P 1'
#
loop_
_entity.id
_entity.type
_entity.pdbx_description
1 polymer ?
#
loop_
_entity_poly.entity_id
_entity_poly.type
_entity_poly.pdbx_seq_one_letter_code
_entity_poly.pdbx_strand_id
1 'polypeptide(L)'
;MSRAIQSQKRLQAEVEAFNARVPLGTDVDYFEYEGAPLVRYKTRTEAQILSGHTAVVWLAGKSGCVCTSHCIPVKTEPSAEASQ
;
A
#
# COMPACT_ATOMS: atom_id res chain seq x y z
N MET A 1 -11.93 -18.56 21.19
CA MET A 1 -11.80 -17.60 20.07
C MET A 1 -10.55 -17.96 19.28
N SER A 2 -10.71 -18.51 18.09
CA SER A 2 -9.65 -19.20 17.33
C SER A 2 -8.60 -18.25 16.75
N ARG A 3 -7.32 -18.64 16.84
CA ARG A 3 -6.12 -17.88 16.41
C ARG A 3 -6.20 -17.30 14.99
N ALA A 4 -7.00 -17.89 14.10
CA ALA A 4 -7.19 -17.47 12.71
C ALA A 4 -7.99 -16.16 12.53
N ILE A 5 -9.00 -15.91 13.36
CA ILE A 5 -9.84 -14.69 13.27
C ILE A 5 -9.03 -13.44 13.67
N GLN A 6 -8.15 -13.60 14.65
CA GLN A 6 -7.30 -12.52 15.14
C GLN A 6 -6.26 -12.09 14.10
N SER A 7 -5.77 -13.04 13.30
CA SER A 7 -4.87 -12.76 12.17
C SER A 7 -5.54 -11.97 11.05
N GLN A 8 -6.79 -12.31 10.69
CA GLN A 8 -7.53 -11.56 9.67
C GLN A 8 -7.83 -10.12 10.09
N LYS A 9 -8.28 -9.91 11.33
CA LYS A 9 -8.60 -8.55 11.81
C LYS A 9 -7.37 -7.64 11.83
N ARG A 10 -6.20 -8.19 12.14
CA ARG A 10 -4.92 -7.46 12.10
C ARG A 10 -4.53 -7.07 10.67
N LEU A 11 -4.67 -8.00 9.72
CA LEU A 11 -4.40 -7.72 8.30
C LEU A 11 -5.35 -6.67 7.73
N GLN A 12 -6.63 -6.73 8.11
CA GLN A 12 -7.62 -5.75 7.68
C GLN A 12 -7.25 -4.35 8.19
N ALA A 13 -6.90 -4.23 9.47
CA ALA A 13 -6.45 -2.98 10.05
C ALA A 13 -5.16 -2.44 9.39
N GLU A 14 -4.25 -3.31 8.95
CA GLU A 14 -3.04 -2.91 8.22
C GLU A 14 -3.38 -2.35 6.84
N VAL A 15 -4.30 -3.01 6.11
CA VAL A 15 -4.79 -2.53 4.81
C VAL A 15 -5.50 -1.18 4.97
N GLU A 16 -6.39 -1.05 5.95
CA GLU A 16 -7.10 0.21 6.20
C GLU A 16 -6.14 1.34 6.58
N ALA A 17 -5.17 1.07 7.46
CA ALA A 17 -4.16 2.05 7.85
C ALA A 17 -3.26 2.45 6.67
N PHE A 18 -2.96 1.50 5.76
CA PHE A 18 -2.24 1.81 4.53
C PHE A 18 -3.07 2.71 3.61
N ASN A 19 -4.31 2.33 3.29
CA ASN A 19 -5.18 3.09 2.40
C ASN A 19 -5.50 4.49 2.94
N ALA A 20 -5.63 4.65 4.26
CA ALA A 20 -5.81 5.96 4.88
C ALA A 20 -4.59 6.88 4.70
N ARG A 21 -3.38 6.32 4.63
CA ARG A 21 -2.12 7.07 4.45
C ARG A 21 -1.74 7.23 2.97
N VAL A 22 -2.12 6.26 2.15
CA VAL A 22 -1.79 6.13 0.73
C VAL A 22 -3.07 5.84 -0.04
N PRO A 23 -3.87 6.88 -0.35
CA PRO A 23 -5.01 6.73 -1.24
C PRO A 23 -4.62 6.20 -2.63
N LEU A 24 -5.59 5.64 -3.35
CA LEU A 24 -5.45 5.32 -4.77
C LEU A 24 -4.93 6.55 -5.56
N GLY A 25 -3.93 6.32 -6.43
CA GLY A 25 -3.36 7.37 -7.28
C GLY A 25 -2.28 8.21 -6.61
N THR A 26 -1.94 7.94 -5.36
CA THR A 26 -0.82 8.62 -4.68
C THR A 26 0.51 7.95 -4.96
N ASP A 27 1.58 8.74 -4.82
CA ASP A 27 2.93 8.27 -5.03
C ASP A 27 3.46 7.57 -3.78
N VAL A 28 4.24 6.51 -3.98
CA VAL A 28 4.91 5.73 -2.94
C VAL A 28 6.32 5.41 -3.40
N ASP A 29 7.26 5.42 -2.45
CA ASP A 29 8.60 4.90 -2.69
C ASP A 29 8.61 3.41 -2.34
N TYR A 30 8.94 2.58 -3.32
CA TYR A 30 8.98 1.12 -3.17
C TYR A 30 10.40 0.61 -3.20
N PHE A 31 10.70 -0.37 -2.35
CA PHE A 31 11.93 -1.15 -2.39
C PHE A 31 11.60 -2.65 -2.51
N GLU A 32 12.33 -3.37 -3.37
CA GLU A 32 12.03 -4.79 -3.62
C GLU A 32 12.53 -5.69 -2.48
N TYR A 33 13.69 -5.36 -1.92
CA TYR A 33 14.33 -6.04 -0.80
C TYR A 33 15.06 -5.03 0.09
N GLU A 34 15.43 -5.42 1.30
CA GLU A 34 16.17 -4.55 2.23
C GLU A 34 17.52 -4.13 1.62
N GLY A 35 17.75 -2.83 1.49
CA GLY A 35 18.94 -2.26 0.82
C GLY A 35 18.81 -2.07 -0.69
N ALA A 36 17.67 -2.42 -1.30
CA ALA A 36 17.39 -2.06 -2.69
C ALA A 36 17.19 -0.53 -2.83
N PRO A 37 17.50 0.05 -4.01
CA PRO A 37 17.18 1.45 -4.27
C PRO A 37 15.66 1.67 -4.19
N LEU A 38 15.27 2.80 -3.61
CA LEU A 38 13.88 3.25 -3.61
C LEU A 38 13.51 3.73 -5.00
N VAL A 39 12.41 3.20 -5.52
CA VAL A 39 11.85 3.61 -6.80
C VAL A 39 10.44 4.13 -6.57
N ARG A 40 10.17 5.33 -7.08
CA ARG A 40 8.86 5.97 -6.95
C ARG A 40 7.87 5.36 -7.93
N TYR A 41 6.72 4.97 -7.42
CA TYR A 41 5.59 4.52 -8.21
C TYR A 41 4.30 5.16 -7.74
N LYS A 42 3.26 5.10 -8.57
CA LYS A 42 1.91 5.52 -8.23
C LYS A 42 1.05 4.31 -7.88
N THR A 43 0.22 4.38 -6.85
CA THR A 43 -0.73 3.30 -6.55
C THR A 43 -1.77 3.20 -7.64
N ARG A 44 -1.96 1.98 -8.17
CA ARG A 44 -2.92 1.64 -9.22
C ARG A 44 -4.26 1.17 -8.66
N THR A 45 -4.23 0.54 -7.50
CA THR A 45 -5.41 0.05 -6.77
C THR A 45 -5.30 0.44 -5.30
N GLU A 46 -6.40 0.36 -4.57
CA GLU A 46 -6.35 0.32 -3.12
C GLU A 46 -5.62 -0.96 -2.66
N ALA A 47 -5.02 -0.92 -1.48
CA ALA A 47 -4.46 -2.09 -0.85
C ALA A 47 -5.57 -3.06 -0.44
N GLN A 48 -5.28 -4.36 -0.51
CA GLN A 48 -6.20 -5.43 -0.16
C GLN A 48 -5.45 -6.66 0.35
N ILE A 49 -6.16 -7.55 1.04
CA ILE A 49 -5.59 -8.80 1.53
C ILE A 49 -5.62 -9.83 0.41
N LEU A 50 -4.45 -10.28 -0.05
CA LEU A 50 -4.33 -11.38 -1.00
C LEU A 50 -4.29 -12.73 -0.26
N SER A 51 -5.13 -13.66 -0.71
CA SER A 51 -5.20 -15.04 -0.22
C SER A 51 -5.37 -15.18 1.31
N GLY A 52 -5.91 -14.14 1.96
CA GLY A 52 -6.20 -14.11 3.40
C GLY A 52 -5.00 -13.96 4.33
N HIS A 53 -3.79 -13.68 3.83
CA HIS A 53 -2.58 -13.63 4.66
C HIS A 53 -1.60 -12.49 4.37
N THR A 54 -1.71 -11.79 3.24
CA THR A 54 -0.76 -10.75 2.86
C THR A 54 -1.47 -9.47 2.44
N ALA A 55 -1.12 -8.34 3.04
CA ALA A 55 -1.56 -7.03 2.58
C ALA A 55 -0.74 -6.62 1.35
N VAL A 56 -1.41 -6.38 0.22
CA VAL A 56 -0.75 -6.05 -1.05
C VAL A 56 -1.40 -4.86 -1.74
N VAL A 57 -0.62 -4.19 -2.59
CA VAL A 57 -1.07 -3.09 -3.45
C VAL A 57 -0.50 -3.28 -4.86
N TRP A 58 -1.18 -2.77 -5.88
CA TRP A 58 -0.67 -2.74 -7.24
C TRP A 58 -0.12 -1.37 -7.55
N LEU A 59 1.05 -1.34 -8.20
CA LEU A 59 1.74 -0.11 -8.58
C LEU A 59 1.66 0.09 -10.10
N ALA A 60 1.45 1.32 -10.54
CA ALA A 60 1.43 1.66 -11.95
C ALA A 60 2.81 1.43 -12.56
N GLY A 61 2.88 0.67 -13.66
CA GLY A 61 4.14 0.35 -14.34
C GLY A 61 4.95 -0.79 -13.70
N LYS A 62 4.53 -1.34 -12.56
CA LYS A 62 5.09 -2.59 -12.02
C LYS A 62 4.16 -3.76 -12.30
N SER A 63 4.72 -4.87 -12.77
CA SER A 63 3.98 -6.11 -12.95
C SER A 63 3.74 -6.79 -11.61
N GLY A 64 2.54 -7.33 -11.41
CA GLY A 64 2.16 -8.03 -10.18
C GLY A 64 1.75 -7.10 -9.04
N CYS A 65 1.58 -7.71 -7.86
CA CYS A 65 1.29 -7.01 -6.61
C CYS A 65 2.55 -6.95 -5.74
N VAL A 66 2.61 -5.94 -4.89
CA VAL A 66 3.70 -5.76 -3.91
C VAL A 66 3.14 -5.68 -2.50
N CYS A 67 3.95 -6.05 -1.51
CA CYS A 67 3.57 -5.91 -0.11
C CYS A 67 3.48 -4.44 0.29
N THR A 68 2.43 -4.09 1.03
CA THR A 68 2.26 -2.72 1.56
C THR A 68 3.43 -2.31 2.48
N SER A 69 4.03 -3.27 3.18
CA SER A 69 5.17 -3.04 4.08
C SER A 69 6.46 -2.59 3.35
N HIS A 70 6.54 -2.81 2.03
CA HIS A 70 7.66 -2.37 1.18
C HIS A 70 7.38 -1.01 0.52
N CYS A 71 6.20 -0.43 0.76
CA CYS A 71 5.80 0.86 0.22
C CYS A 71 5.92 1.92 1.32
N ILE A 72 6.75 2.92 1.07
CA ILE A 72 6.95 4.07 1.93
C ILE A 72 6.05 5.19 1.39
N PRO A 73 5.06 5.67 2.19
CA PRO A 73 4.25 6.80 1.79
C PRO A 73 5.16 8.01 1.60
N VAL A 74 5.15 8.57 0.39
CA VAL A 74 5.77 9.87 0.19
C VAL A 74 4.81 10.89 0.78
N LYS A 75 5.32 11.87 1.53
CA LYS A 75 4.49 12.99 1.94
C LYS A 75 4.18 13.81 0.69
N THR A 76 3.15 13.41 -0.04
CA THR A 76 2.49 14.31 -0.97
C THR A 76 1.74 15.30 -0.09
N GLU A 77 2.31 16.49 0.08
CA GLU A 77 1.51 17.64 0.48
C GLU A 77 0.29 17.66 -0.44
N PRO A 78 -0.94 17.66 0.09
CA PRO A 78 -2.12 17.58 -0.74
C PRO A 78 -2.08 18.78 -1.68
N SER A 79 -1.79 18.51 -2.95
CA SER A 79 -1.90 19.47 -4.04
C SER A 79 -3.37 19.82 -4.16
N ALA A 80 -3.80 20.77 -3.33
CA ALA A 80 -5.10 21.41 -3.35
C ALA A 80 -5.14 22.36 -4.55
N GLU A 81 -5.23 21.79 -5.75
CA GLU A 81 -5.53 22.55 -6.98
C GLU A 81 -6.35 21.66 -7.91
N ALA A 82 -7.68 21.78 -7.83
CA ALA A 82 -8.61 21.69 -8.96
C ALA A 82 -10.07 21.84 -8.46
N SER A 83 -10.48 23.09 -8.20
CA SER A 83 -11.82 23.63 -8.47
C SER A 83 -11.83 25.11 -8.07
N GLN A 84 -11.41 25.97 -9.01
CA GLN A 84 -11.89 27.35 -9.10
C GLN A 84 -12.82 27.43 -10.30
#